data_AF-A0A066WFK0-F1
#
_entry.id   AF-A0A066WFK0-F1
#
_cell.length_a   1.000
_cell.length_b   1.000
_cell.length_c   1.000
_cell.angle_alpha   90.00
_cell.angle_beta   90.00
_cell.angle_gamma   90.00
#
_symmetry.space_group_name_H-M   'P 1'
#
loop_
_entity.id
_entity.type
_entity.pdbx_description
1 polymer ?
#
loop_
_entity_poly.entity_id
_entity_poly.type
_entity_poly.pdbx_seq_one_letter_code
_entity_poly.pdbx_strand_id
1 'polypeptide(L)'
;MLEAVRMVERGEATAQDIDTAMKLGGGYPMGPFELGDLVGLDTLSHIAKGWRETRVCTGEISAEAVKESKLLEQKVKEGRLGMKSGEKGGWYEYPKK
;
A
#
# COMPACT_ATOMS: atom_id res chain seq x y z
N MET A 1 6.54 -0.63 1.74
CA MET A 1 5.08 -0.50 1.51
C MET A 1 4.52 -1.69 0.72
N LEU A 2 4.98 -1.98 -0.51
CA LEU A 2 4.47 -3.14 -1.27
C LEU A 2 4.66 -4.48 -0.53
N GLU A 3 5.73 -4.64 0.25
CA GLU A 3 5.85 -5.82 1.11
C GLU A 3 4.80 -5.88 2.22
N ALA A 4 4.51 -4.77 2.90
CA ALA A 4 3.48 -4.72 3.93
C ALA A 4 2.11 -5.16 3.37
N VAL A 5 1.75 -4.68 2.17
CA VAL A 5 0.53 -5.11 1.47
C VAL A 5 0.52 -6.62 1.25
N ARG A 6 1.65 -7.21 0.86
CA ARG A 6 1.75 -8.67 0.64
C ARG A 6 1.72 -9.47 1.94
N MET A 7 2.25 -8.95 3.04
CA MET A 7 2.10 -9.57 4.36
C MET A 7 0.61 -9.67 4.75
N VAL A 8 -0.17 -8.60 4.50
CA VAL A 8 -1.62 -8.61 4.72
C VAL A 8 -2.32 -9.58 3.77
N GLU A 9 -1.93 -9.60 2.49
CA GLU A 9 -2.49 -10.52 1.50
C GLU A 9 -2.22 -12.00 1.84
N ARG A 10 -1.08 -12.30 2.48
CA ARG A 10 -0.74 -13.62 3.00
C ARG A 10 -1.40 -13.95 4.35
N GLY A 11 -2.08 -12.99 4.98
CA GLY A 11 -2.71 -13.15 6.29
C GLY A 11 -1.74 -13.23 7.46
N GLU A 12 -0.51 -12.72 7.31
CA GLU A 12 0.51 -12.74 8.36
C GLU A 12 0.21 -11.75 9.49
N ALA A 13 -0.45 -10.63 9.15
CA ALA A 13 -0.82 -9.57 10.09
C ALA A 13 -1.92 -8.69 9.47
N THR A 14 -2.65 -7.94 10.29
CA THR A 14 -3.58 -6.91 9.79
C THR A 14 -2.83 -5.63 9.41
N ALA A 15 -3.48 -4.75 8.63
CA ALA A 15 -2.92 -3.44 8.31
C ALA A 15 -2.60 -2.61 9.57
N GLN A 16 -3.47 -2.70 10.58
CA GLN A 16 -3.30 -2.02 11.86
C GLN A 16 -2.12 -2.58 12.67
N ASP A 17 -1.93 -3.91 12.68
CA ASP A 17 -0.80 -4.54 13.37
C ASP A 17 0.53 -4.08 12.78
N ILE A 18 0.62 -4.06 11.44
CA ILE A 18 1.83 -3.64 10.74
C ILE A 18 2.09 -2.15 10.96
N ASP A 19 1.08 -1.29 10.87
CA ASP A 19 1.25 0.14 11.15
C ASP A 19 1.71 0.39 12.59
N THR A 20 1.13 -0.35 13.55
CA THR A 20 1.53 -0.28 14.96
C THR A 20 2.97 -0.74 15.15
N ALA A 21 3.36 -1.86 14.55
CA ALA A 21 4.72 -2.37 14.61
C ALA A 21 5.74 -1.39 14.00
N MET A 22 5.40 -0.77 12.86
CA MET A 22 6.29 0.20 12.22
C MET A 22 6.41 1.51 13.01
N LYS A 23 5.34 1.97 13.67
CA LYS A 23 5.40 3.15 14.53
C LYS A 23 6.17 2.89 15.83
N LEU A 24 5.79 1.84 16.56
CA LEU A 24 6.33 1.58 17.89
C LEU A 24 7.68 0.88 17.83
N GLY A 25 7.85 -0.08 16.92
CA GLY A 25 9.10 -0.83 16.75
C GLY A 25 10.09 -0.14 15.81
N GLY A 26 9.60 0.47 14.73
CA GLY A 26 10.43 1.17 13.74
C GLY A 26 10.69 2.65 14.03
N GLY A 27 9.96 3.24 14.99
CA GLY A 27 10.07 4.67 15.32
C GLY A 27 9.54 5.60 14.24
N TYR A 28 8.77 5.09 13.27
CA TYR A 28 8.21 5.92 12.20
C TYR A 28 7.01 6.75 12.70
N PRO A 29 6.85 8.01 12.24
CA PRO A 29 5.73 8.85 12.67
C PRO A 29 4.37 8.36 12.14
N MET A 30 4.37 7.53 11.08
CA MET A 30 3.18 7.04 10.40
C MET A 30 3.45 5.63 9.87
N GLY A 31 2.43 4.78 9.91
CA GLY A 31 2.55 3.42 9.39
C GLY A 31 2.50 3.38 7.86
N PRO A 32 3.00 2.30 7.23
CA PRO A 32 2.95 2.15 5.78
C PRO A 32 1.54 2.18 5.17
N PHE A 33 0.50 1.72 5.86
CA PHE A 33 -0.86 1.73 5.32
C PHE A 33 -1.50 3.11 5.45
N GLU A 34 -1.34 3.78 6.59
CA GLU A 34 -1.73 5.19 6.75
C GLU A 34 -1.05 6.09 5.72
N LEU A 35 0.27 5.91 5.52
CA LEU A 35 1.01 6.65 4.51
C LEU A 35 0.49 6.33 3.10
N GLY A 36 0.12 5.07 2.86
CA GLY A 36 -0.43 4.65 1.58
C GLY A 36 -1.79 5.30 1.29
N ASP A 37 -2.64 5.42 2.30
CA ASP A 37 -3.93 6.09 2.18
C ASP A 37 -3.79 7.61 2.03
N LEU A 38 -2.73 8.20 2.59
CA LEU A 38 -2.41 9.62 2.38
C LEU A 38 -1.93 9.89 0.95
N VAL A 39 -1.06 9.02 0.41
CA VAL A 39 -0.51 9.17 -0.96
C VAL A 39 -1.55 8.83 -2.03
N GLY A 40 -2.34 7.77 -1.81
CA GLY A 40 -3.33 7.26 -2.75
C GLY A 40 -2.96 5.89 -3.30
N LEU A 41 -3.87 4.92 -3.16
CA LEU A 41 -3.61 3.52 -3.56
C LEU A 41 -3.47 3.32 -5.07
N ASP A 42 -4.17 4.13 -5.87
CA ASP A 42 -4.02 4.20 -7.33
C ASP A 42 -2.64 4.73 -7.75
N THR A 43 -2.14 5.77 -7.07
CA THR A 43 -0.81 6.32 -7.31
C THR A 43 0.27 5.26 -7.02
N LEU A 44 0.14 4.55 -5.90
CA LEU A 44 1.03 3.46 -5.55
C LEU A 44 1.01 2.32 -6.58
N SER A 45 -0.19 1.92 -7.01
CA SER A 45 -0.36 0.90 -8.05
C SER A 45 0.29 1.33 -9.36
N HIS A 46 0.12 2.59 -9.76
CA HIS A 46 0.71 3.16 -10.96
C HIS A 46 2.24 3.18 -10.90
N ILE A 47 2.83 3.61 -9.78
CA ILE A 47 4.29 3.61 -9.58
C ILE A 47 4.84 2.19 -9.63
N ALA A 48 4.19 1.24 -8.94
CA ALA A 48 4.61 -0.15 -8.93
C ALA A 48 4.60 -0.77 -10.34
N LYS A 49 3.58 -0.46 -11.13
CA LYS A 49 3.50 -0.86 -12.54
C LYS A 49 4.65 -0.25 -13.36
N GLY A 50 4.89 1.06 -13.23
CA GLY A 50 6.00 1.72 -13.92
C GLY A 50 7.36 1.12 -13.57
N TRP A 51 7.59 0.77 -12.29
CA TRP A 51 8.82 0.11 -11.87
C TRP A 51 8.97 -1.30 -12.46
N ARG A 52 7.89 -2.08 -12.53
CA ARG A 52 7.91 -3.40 -13.20
C ARG A 52 8.32 -3.29 -14.67
N GLU A 53 7.81 -2.27 -15.37
CA GLU A 53 8.04 -2.10 -16.81
C GLU A 53 9.42 -1.50 -17.13
N THR A 54 9.96 -0.64 -16.26
CA THR A 54 11.13 0.19 -16.58
C THR A 54 12.38 -0.09 -15.76
N ARG A 55 12.26 -0.62 -14.53
CA ARG A 55 13.37 -0.75 -13.57
C ARG A 55 13.74 -2.19 -13.24
N VAL A 56 12.83 -3.13 -13.48
CA VAL A 56 13.13 -4.57 -13.33
C VAL A 56 14.08 -5.04 -14.43
N CYS A 57 13.85 -4.60 -15.67
CA CYS A 57 14.72 -4.96 -16.80
C CYS A 57 16.13 -4.38 -16.71
N THR A 58 16.31 -3.26 -16.00
CA THR A 58 17.62 -2.64 -15.75
C THR A 58 18.34 -3.22 -14.52
N GLY A 59 17.66 -4.04 -13.72
CA GLY A 59 18.21 -4.61 -12.49
C GLY A 59 18.27 -3.64 -11.30
N GLU A 60 17.75 -2.41 -11.43
CA GLU A 60 17.68 -1.44 -10.33
C GLU A 60 16.74 -1.89 -9.21
N ILE A 61 15.71 -2.65 -9.56
CA ILE A 61 14.68 -3.16 -8.64
C ILE A 61 14.45 -4.64 -8.96
N SER A 62 14.37 -5.49 -7.95
CA SER A 62 14.02 -6.90 -8.16
C SER A 62 12.54 -7.06 -8.53
N ALA A 63 12.23 -8.03 -9.40
CA ALA A 63 10.86 -8.38 -9.75
C ALA A 63 10.02 -8.73 -8.50
N GLU A 64 10.66 -9.37 -7.52
CA GLU A 64 10.08 -9.70 -6.23
C GLU A 64 9.73 -8.46 -5.42
N ALA A 65 10.49 -7.37 -5.46
CA ALA A 65 10.17 -6.17 -4.68
C ALA A 65 8.91 -5.45 -5.17
N VAL A 66 8.57 -5.60 -6.46
CA VAL A 66 7.43 -4.94 -7.13
C VAL A 66 6.37 -5.91 -7.62
N LYS A 67 6.38 -7.14 -7.10
CA LYS A 67 5.41 -8.18 -7.43
C LYS A 67 3.98 -7.67 -7.21
N GLU A 68 3.11 -8.01 -8.15
CA GLU A 68 1.69 -7.63 -8.10
C GLU A 68 1.01 -8.17 -6.84
N SER A 69 0.11 -7.35 -6.30
CA SER A 69 -0.75 -7.71 -5.17
C SER A 69 -2.20 -7.58 -5.61
N LYS A 70 -2.93 -8.69 -5.56
CA LYS A 70 -4.35 -8.73 -5.95
C LYS A 70 -5.19 -7.89 -4.99
N LEU A 71 -4.82 -7.89 -3.71
CA LEU A 71 -5.48 -7.10 -2.68
C LEU A 71 -5.42 -5.59 -2.98
N LEU A 72 -4.24 -5.08 -3.35
CA LEU A 72 -4.09 -3.67 -3.72
C LEU A 72 -4.89 -3.33 -4.99
N GLU A 73 -4.79 -4.17 -6.02
CA GLU A 73 -5.56 -3.98 -7.26
C GLU A 73 -7.06 -3.99 -7.04
N GLN A 74 -7.56 -4.88 -6.18
CA GLN A 74 -8.96 -4.96 -5.83
C GLN A 74 -9.44 -3.67 -5.15
N LYS A 75 -8.69 -3.17 -4.16
CA LYS A 75 -9.05 -1.89 -3.50
C LYS A 75 -9.09 -0.72 -4.48
N VAL A 76 -8.12 -0.65 -5.40
CA VAL A 76 -8.10 0.39 -6.45
C VAL A 76 -9.32 0.25 -7.37
N LYS A 77 -9.67 -0.96 -7.80
CA LYS A 77 -10.87 -1.22 -8.62
C LYS A 77 -12.18 -0.86 -7.91
N GLU A 78 -12.25 -1.06 -6.60
CA GLU A 78 -13.39 -0.66 -5.76
C GLU A 78 -13.46 0.86 -5.51
N GLY A 79 -12.45 1.62 -5.95
CA GLY A 79 -12.36 3.06 -5.71
C GLY A 79 -12.02 3.41 -4.25
N ARG A 80 -11.45 2.46 -3.50
CA ARG A 80 -10.91 2.68 -2.15
C ARG A 80 -9.49 3.19 -2.28
N LEU A 81 -9.33 4.50 -2.42
CA LEU A 81 -8.06 5.15 -2.77
C LEU A 81 -7.38 5.81 -1.57
N GLY A 82 -7.89 5.63 -0.35
CA GLY A 82 -7.36 6.25 0.87
C GLY A 82 -8.11 7.51 1.27
N MET A 83 -7.40 8.51 1.79
CA MET A 83 -7.99 9.73 2.33
C MET A 83 -8.78 10.51 1.27
N LYS A 84 -8.33 10.48 0.01
CA LYS A 84 -8.98 11.21 -1.09
C LYS A 84 -10.35 10.65 -1.50
N SER A 85 -10.67 9.42 -1.09
CA SER A 85 -11.98 8.79 -1.35
C SER A 85 -12.97 8.93 -0.20
N GLY A 86 -12.65 9.70 0.84
CA GLY A 86 -13.55 9.99 1.96
C GLY A 86 -14.06 8.72 2.66
N GLU A 87 -15.38 8.60 2.81
CA GLU A 87 -16.04 7.45 3.48
C GLU A 87 -15.70 6.09 2.85
N LYS A 88 -15.38 6.03 1.54
CA LYS A 88 -14.93 4.77 0.92
C LYS A 88 -13.56 4.32 1.43
N GLY A 89 -12.76 5.27 1.91
CA GLY A 89 -11.46 5.03 2.53
C GLY A 89 -10.45 4.32 1.63
N GLY A 90 -9.50 3.62 2.25
CA GLY A 90 -8.52 2.78 1.57
C GLY A 90 -8.26 1.52 2.38
N TRP A 91 -7.19 1.56 3.16
CA TRP A 91 -6.94 0.62 4.25
C TRP A 91 -7.77 0.96 5.49
N TYR A 92 -7.93 2.26 5.75
CA TYR A 92 -8.74 2.79 6.84
C TYR A 92 -9.96 3.56 6.31
N GLU A 93 -10.93 3.79 7.20
CA GLU A 93 -12.08 4.64 6.94
C GLU A 93 -11.77 6.08 7.34
N TYR A 94 -12.20 7.04 6.53
CA TYR A 94 -11.98 8.47 6.79
C TYR A 94 -13.33 9.22 6.81
N PRO A 95 -13.51 10.18 7.74
CA PRO A 95 -14.72 10.97 7.80
C PRO A 95 -14.87 11.83 6.53
N LYS A 96 -16.12 12.11 6.15
CA LYS A 96 -16.44 13.10 5.12
C LYS A 96 -15.91 14.48 5.56
N LYS A 97 -15.18 15.15 4.66
CA LYS A 97 -14.88 16.59 4.81
C LYS A 97 -16.11 17.42 4.52
#